data_AF-A0AAD0NX73-F1
#
_entry.id   AF-A0AAD0NX73-F1
#
_cell.length_a   1.000
_cell.length_b   1.000
_cell.length_c   1.000
_cell.angle_alpha   90.00
_cell.angle_beta   90.00
_cell.angle_gamma   90.00
#
_symmetry.space_group_name_H-M   'P 1'
#
loop_
_entity.id
_entity.type
_entity.pdbx_description
1 polymer ?
#
loop_
_entity_poly.entity_id
_entity_poly.type
_entity_poly.pdbx_seq_one_letter_code
_entity_poly.pdbx_strand_id
1 'polypeptide(L)'
;MSTTPSTQKEAGLLGDRRSMSKGERQRRAILESIQALLATRPIGELTVGEITAQARVGRSNFYFYFESKYTALTVLVSDVWAELMVRAESFVRFANEAPNEFLDRTAGTAVEIWRTHEAVLVASVQAIPLDAQLAEMWRDWSERLANVLTEQVLRDQQDGLARPASDDVSALVATLLEMTLHVFYRDRIDGNTSEQTERMLRQVRSIWLAAAWGQARNVY
;
A
#
# COMPACT_ATOMS: atom_id res chain seq x y z
N MET A 1 61.41 -21.63 6.90
CA MET A 1 60.60 -22.56 6.09
C MET A 1 59.79 -23.38 7.09
N SER A 2 58.53 -23.00 7.30
CA SER A 2 57.33 -23.70 6.75
C SER A 2 57.09 -25.01 7.52
N THR A 3 55.94 -25.36 8.11
CA THR A 3 54.54 -24.96 7.91
C THR A 3 53.67 -25.64 9.01
N THR A 4 52.62 -24.92 9.43
CA THR A 4 51.34 -25.16 10.17
C THR A 4 50.75 -26.62 10.18
N PRO A 5 49.72 -27.03 10.99
CA PRO A 5 48.70 -26.16 11.62
C PRO A 5 47.97 -26.57 12.95
N SER A 6 47.35 -25.54 13.55
CA SER A 6 45.96 -25.44 14.07
C SER A 6 45.37 -26.45 15.06
N THR A 7 45.05 -25.96 16.27
CA THR A 7 43.70 -26.09 16.85
C THR A 7 43.45 -24.93 17.82
N GLN A 8 42.83 -23.85 17.34
CA GLN A 8 42.23 -22.86 18.23
C GLN A 8 40.78 -22.66 17.83
N LYS A 9 39.95 -23.19 18.72
CA LYS A 9 38.49 -23.19 18.74
C LYS A 9 37.87 -21.88 18.26
N GLU A 10 36.99 -22.04 17.29
CA GLU A 10 35.80 -21.24 17.06
C GLU A 10 35.07 -20.93 18.38
N ALA A 11 35.00 -19.66 18.75
CA ALA A 11 33.97 -19.12 19.66
C ALA A 11 34.04 -17.58 19.61
N GLY A 12 33.72 -17.00 18.45
CA GLY A 12 33.77 -15.54 18.27
C GLY A 12 32.81 -14.99 17.22
N LEU A 13 31.76 -15.74 16.86
CA LEU A 13 30.77 -15.32 15.85
C LEU A 13 29.35 -15.63 16.33
N LEU A 14 28.94 -14.95 17.40
CA LEU A 14 27.53 -14.74 17.70
C LEU A 14 27.34 -13.24 17.93
N GLY A 15 27.35 -12.51 16.82
CA GLY A 15 26.91 -11.13 16.78
C GLY A 15 25.49 -11.04 17.35
N ASP A 16 25.37 -10.19 18.35
CA ASP A 16 24.17 -9.74 19.03
C ASP A 16 22.97 -9.61 18.07
N ARG A 17 22.08 -10.61 18.09
CA ARG A 17 20.71 -10.49 17.60
C ARG A 17 20.01 -9.52 18.55
N ARG A 18 20.20 -8.21 18.34
CA ARG A 18 19.64 -7.12 19.15
C ARG A 18 18.22 -7.45 19.61
N SER A 19 18.08 -7.81 20.89
CA SER A 19 16.75 -7.92 21.50
C SER A 19 16.07 -6.56 21.40
N MET A 20 14.83 -6.49 20.90
CA MET A 20 14.10 -5.23 20.79
C MET A 20 14.12 -4.46 22.11
N SER A 21 14.33 -3.15 22.09
CA SER A 21 14.31 -2.34 23.31
C SER A 21 12.91 -2.38 23.96
N LYS A 22 12.83 -2.07 25.27
CA LYS A 22 11.54 -1.95 25.95
C LYS A 22 10.63 -0.92 25.27
N GLY A 23 11.20 0.19 24.79
CA GLY A 23 10.44 1.23 24.11
C GLY A 23 9.90 0.76 22.76
N GLU A 24 10.69 0.03 21.98
CA GLU A 24 10.23 -0.50 20.69
C GLU A 24 9.08 -1.50 20.86
N ARG A 25 9.14 -2.35 21.90
CA ARG A 25 8.03 -3.25 22.24
C ARG A 25 6.74 -2.49 22.56
N GLN A 26 6.84 -1.36 23.28
CA GLN A 26 5.66 -0.55 23.62
C GLN A 26 5.10 0.18 22.39
N ARG A 27 5.96 0.76 21.57
CA ARG A 27 5.57 1.40 20.31
C ARG A 27 4.83 0.40 19.40
N ARG A 28 5.39 -0.80 19.24
CA ARG A 28 4.78 -1.88 18.46
C ARG A 28 3.45 -2.35 19.04
N ALA A 29 3.35 -2.52 20.36
CA ALA A 29 2.10 -2.92 21.01
C ALA A 29 0.96 -1.90 20.78
N ILE A 30 1.29 -0.60 20.73
CA ILE A 30 0.31 0.45 20.39
C ILE A 30 -0.15 0.29 18.93
N LEU A 31 0.76 0.14 17.98
CA LEU A 31 0.44 -0.02 16.56
C LEU A 31 -0.41 -1.27 16.29
N GLU A 32 -0.03 -2.41 16.86
CA GLU A 32 -0.79 -3.67 16.76
C GLU A 32 -2.20 -3.54 17.36
N SER A 33 -2.33 -2.81 18.47
CA SER A 33 -3.63 -2.57 19.10
C SER A 33 -4.53 -1.67 18.25
N ILE A 34 -3.97 -0.64 17.62
CA ILE A 34 -4.70 0.20 16.67
C ILE A 34 -5.17 -0.65 15.49
N GLN A 35 -4.29 -1.42 14.86
CA GLN A 35 -4.64 -2.27 13.74
C GLN A 35 -5.78 -3.25 14.08
N ALA A 36 -5.74 -3.86 15.26
CA ALA A 36 -6.80 -4.75 15.73
C ALA A 36 -8.12 -4.02 15.99
N LEU A 37 -8.08 -2.79 16.53
CA LEU A 37 -9.29 -1.97 16.74
C LEU A 37 -9.93 -1.53 15.41
N LEU A 38 -9.11 -1.18 14.42
CA LEU A 38 -9.57 -0.75 13.09
C LEU A 38 -10.36 -1.82 12.33
N ALA A 39 -10.16 -3.09 12.66
CA ALA A 39 -10.95 -4.19 12.10
C ALA A 39 -12.43 -4.17 12.56
N THR A 40 -12.78 -3.34 13.55
CA THR A 40 -14.12 -3.34 14.16
C THR A 40 -14.89 -2.04 13.98
N ARG A 41 -14.20 -0.89 13.90
CA ARG A 41 -14.83 0.44 13.79
C ARG A 41 -13.88 1.50 13.21
N PRO A 42 -14.41 2.57 12.61
CA PRO A 42 -13.61 3.65 12.02
C PRO A 42 -12.63 4.29 13.00
N ILE A 43 -11.47 4.71 12.51
CA ILE A 43 -10.45 5.42 13.31
C ILE A 43 -11.04 6.65 14.01
N GLY A 44 -11.99 7.35 13.39
CA GLY A 44 -12.68 8.52 13.94
C GLY A 44 -13.34 8.25 15.30
N GLU A 45 -13.86 7.05 15.51
CA GLU A 45 -14.55 6.63 16.74
C GLU A 45 -13.62 6.11 17.83
N LEU A 46 -12.37 5.76 17.49
CA LEU A 46 -11.39 5.27 18.46
C LEU A 46 -10.90 6.39 19.38
N THR A 47 -10.79 6.09 20.66
CA THR A 47 -10.15 6.99 21.64
C THR A 47 -8.75 6.49 22.01
N VAL A 48 -7.86 7.42 22.41
CA VAL A 48 -6.54 7.07 22.95
C VAL A 48 -6.66 6.18 24.19
N GLY A 49 -7.72 6.36 25.00
CA GLY A 49 -8.00 5.52 26.16
C GLY A 49 -8.18 4.05 25.79
N GLU A 50 -9.01 3.76 24.78
CA GLU A 50 -9.25 2.40 24.31
C GLU A 50 -7.99 1.77 23.70
N ILE A 51 -7.25 2.53 22.90
CA ILE A 51 -5.96 2.08 22.33
C ILE A 51 -4.98 1.69 23.44
N THR A 52 -4.82 2.56 24.43
CA THR A 52 -3.87 2.31 25.54
C THR A 52 -4.29 1.15 26.44
N ALA A 53 -5.60 0.99 26.66
CA ALA A 53 -6.14 -0.15 27.41
C ALA A 53 -5.86 -1.48 26.69
N GLN A 54 -6.08 -1.53 25.38
CA GLN A 54 -5.80 -2.72 24.57
C GLN A 54 -4.30 -3.02 24.49
N ALA A 55 -3.47 -2.00 24.30
CA ALA A 55 -2.01 -2.12 24.25
C ALA A 55 -1.37 -2.40 25.62
N ARG A 56 -2.14 -2.31 26.72
CA ARG A 56 -1.66 -2.43 28.10
C ARG A 56 -0.51 -1.46 28.40
N VAL A 57 -0.63 -0.23 27.92
CA VAL A 57 0.32 0.86 28.16
C VAL A 57 -0.37 2.03 28.86
N GLY A 58 0.40 2.88 29.55
CA GLY A 58 -0.14 4.11 30.11
C GLY A 58 -0.44 5.15 29.04
N ARG A 59 -1.44 6.01 29.26
CA ARG A 59 -1.80 7.10 28.33
C ARG A 59 -0.64 8.05 28.04
N SER A 60 0.18 8.38 29.04
CA SER A 60 1.37 9.20 28.85
C SER A 60 2.41 8.53 27.94
N ASN A 61 2.49 7.19 27.94
CA ASN A 61 3.39 6.47 27.03
C ASN A 61 2.90 6.53 25.59
N PHE A 62 1.59 6.59 25.34
CA PHE A 62 1.08 6.80 23.99
C PHE A 62 1.59 8.12 23.41
N TYR A 63 1.39 9.22 24.15
CA TYR A 63 1.81 10.55 23.70
C TYR A 63 3.31 10.75 23.66
N PHE A 64 4.09 9.89 24.31
CA PHE A 64 5.54 9.84 24.12
C PHE A 64 5.92 9.36 22.71
N TYR A 65 5.14 8.49 22.08
CA TYR A 65 5.42 7.94 20.74
C TYR A 65 4.62 8.60 19.61
N PHE A 66 3.39 9.03 19.90
CA PHE A 66 2.45 9.50 18.88
C PHE A 66 1.68 10.72 19.38
N GLU A 67 1.72 11.81 18.63
CA GLU A 67 0.99 13.04 18.96
C GLU A 67 -0.54 12.82 18.89
N SER A 68 -0.98 11.99 17.96
CA SER A 68 -2.38 11.62 17.79
C SER A 68 -2.54 10.16 17.32
N LYS A 69 -3.79 9.66 17.33
CA LYS A 69 -4.13 8.38 16.71
C LYS A 69 -3.91 8.38 15.19
N TYR A 70 -3.96 9.55 14.55
CA TYR A 70 -3.69 9.70 13.11
C TYR A 70 -2.19 9.61 12.83
N THR A 71 -1.33 10.19 13.67
CA THR A 71 0.14 10.01 13.55
C THR A 71 0.53 8.53 13.67
N ALA A 72 -0.12 7.77 14.54
CA ALA A 72 0.08 6.32 14.62
C ALA A 72 -0.43 5.57 13.38
N LEU A 73 -1.58 5.99 12.82
CA LEU A 73 -2.10 5.46 11.55
C LEU A 73 -1.17 5.76 10.38
N THR A 74 -0.55 6.95 10.34
CA THR A 74 0.45 7.34 9.34
C THR A 74 1.62 6.36 9.33
N VAL A 75 2.08 5.92 10.51
CA VAL A 75 3.12 4.89 10.62
C VAL A 75 2.64 3.55 10.07
N LEU A 76 1.45 3.10 10.46
CA LEU A 76 0.89 1.82 9.97
C LEU A 76 0.78 1.79 8.45
N VAL A 77 0.22 2.85 7.84
CA VAL A 77 0.07 2.87 6.39
C VAL A 77 1.40 3.07 5.68
N SER A 78 2.37 3.76 6.28
CA SER A 78 3.73 3.87 5.73
C SER A 78 4.40 2.49 5.56
N ASP A 79 4.16 1.56 6.49
CA ASP A 79 4.66 0.18 6.37
C ASP A 79 4.01 -0.55 5.17
N VAL A 80 2.70 -0.32 4.94
CA VAL A 80 1.98 -0.85 3.77
C VAL A 80 2.56 -0.28 2.47
N TRP A 81 2.87 1.02 2.44
CA TRP A 81 3.50 1.66 1.29
C TRP A 81 4.92 1.16 1.05
N ALA A 82 5.70 0.92 2.10
CA ALA A 82 7.02 0.32 1.97
C ALA A 82 6.94 -1.10 1.35
N GLU A 83 5.94 -1.89 1.75
CA GLU A 83 5.68 -3.20 1.13
C GLU A 83 5.31 -3.06 -0.36
N LEU A 84 4.47 -2.10 -0.71
CA LEU A 84 4.12 -1.82 -2.11
C LEU A 84 5.36 -1.44 -2.93
N MET A 85 6.26 -0.61 -2.38
CA MET A 85 7.48 -0.17 -3.06
C MET A 85 8.47 -1.32 -3.28
N VAL A 86 8.56 -2.29 -2.37
CA VAL A 86 9.34 -3.52 -2.61
C VAL A 86 8.80 -4.30 -3.81
N ARG A 87 7.50 -4.18 -4.09
CA ARG A 87 6.83 -4.80 -5.23
C ARG A 87 6.66 -3.85 -6.42
N ALA A 88 7.34 -2.70 -6.45
CA ALA A 88 7.16 -1.65 -7.45
C ALA A 88 7.38 -2.14 -8.90
N GLU A 89 8.27 -3.12 -9.11
CA GLU A 89 8.49 -3.77 -10.40
C GLU A 89 7.20 -4.40 -10.96
N SER A 90 6.24 -4.76 -10.10
CA SER A 90 4.94 -5.27 -10.52
C SER A 90 4.13 -4.24 -11.30
N PHE A 91 4.41 -2.95 -11.14
CA PHE A 91 3.75 -1.83 -11.84
C PHE A 91 4.48 -1.42 -13.13
N VAL A 92 5.47 -2.20 -13.55
CA VAL A 92 6.15 -2.06 -14.83
C VAL A 92 5.78 -3.25 -15.73
N ARG A 93 5.52 -2.98 -17.01
CA ARG A 93 5.17 -4.01 -18.00
C ARG A 93 6.44 -4.71 -18.48
N PHE A 94 6.40 -6.04 -18.59
CA PHE A 94 7.50 -6.79 -19.22
C PHE A 94 7.44 -6.64 -20.74
N ALA A 95 8.59 -6.68 -21.43
CA ALA A 95 8.67 -6.40 -22.87
C ALA A 95 7.64 -7.18 -23.73
N ASN A 96 7.43 -8.47 -23.43
CA ASN A 96 6.56 -9.37 -24.17
C ASN A 96 5.16 -9.56 -23.54
N GLU A 97 4.79 -8.76 -22.56
CA GLU A 97 3.51 -8.87 -21.85
C GLU A 97 2.45 -7.98 -22.51
N ALA A 98 1.27 -8.52 -22.79
CA ALA A 98 0.18 -7.72 -23.35
C ALA A 98 -0.36 -6.73 -22.30
N PRO A 99 -0.88 -5.54 -22.67
CA PRO A 99 -1.45 -4.58 -21.72
C PRO A 99 -2.53 -5.16 -20.79
N ASN A 100 -3.36 -6.08 -21.29
CA ASN A 100 -4.35 -6.76 -20.46
C ASN A 100 -3.69 -7.66 -19.40
N GLU A 101 -2.64 -8.40 -19.76
CA GLU A 101 -1.89 -9.28 -18.84
C GLU A 101 -1.17 -8.45 -17.76
N PHE A 102 -0.58 -7.33 -18.17
CA PHE A 102 0.05 -6.36 -17.29
C PHE A 102 -0.93 -5.83 -16.23
N LEU A 103 -2.11 -5.36 -16.66
CA LEU A 103 -3.12 -4.85 -15.75
C LEU A 103 -3.71 -5.95 -14.85
N ASP A 104 -3.86 -7.18 -15.35
CA ASP A 104 -4.29 -8.32 -14.55
C ASP A 104 -3.29 -8.65 -13.44
N ARG A 105 -2.00 -8.73 -13.77
CA ARG A 105 -0.93 -8.97 -12.80
C ARG A 105 -0.85 -7.85 -11.77
N THR A 106 -0.87 -6.59 -12.22
CA THR A 106 -0.80 -5.40 -11.36
C THR A 106 -2.00 -5.33 -10.41
N ALA A 107 -3.21 -5.59 -10.92
CA ALA A 107 -4.42 -5.66 -10.12
C ALA A 107 -4.35 -6.77 -9.06
N GLY A 108 -3.80 -7.94 -9.40
CA GLY A 108 -3.56 -9.02 -8.45
C GLY A 108 -2.67 -8.59 -7.27
N THR A 109 -1.55 -7.91 -7.56
CA THR A 109 -0.66 -7.36 -6.51
C THR A 109 -1.38 -6.33 -5.64
N ALA A 110 -2.14 -5.41 -6.25
CA ALA A 110 -2.89 -4.40 -5.50
C ALA A 110 -3.93 -5.04 -4.59
N VAL A 111 -4.71 -6.00 -5.09
CA VAL A 111 -5.75 -6.71 -4.32
C VAL A 111 -5.16 -7.47 -3.14
N GLU A 112 -4.01 -8.11 -3.32
CA GLU A 112 -3.35 -8.83 -2.23
C GLU A 112 -2.95 -7.89 -1.08
N ILE A 113 -2.38 -6.72 -1.42
CA ILE A 113 -2.02 -5.70 -0.43
C ILE A 113 -3.27 -5.16 0.26
N TRP A 114 -4.31 -4.81 -0.50
CA TRP A 114 -5.57 -4.33 0.05
C TRP A 114 -6.26 -5.35 0.95
N ARG A 115 -6.24 -6.63 0.60
CA ARG A 115 -6.81 -7.72 1.41
C ARG A 115 -6.01 -7.94 2.69
N THR A 116 -4.68 -7.83 2.62
CA THR A 116 -3.79 -8.04 3.78
C THR A 116 -3.90 -6.89 4.78
N HIS A 117 -4.09 -5.67 4.29
CA HIS A 117 -4.02 -4.43 5.08
C HIS A 117 -5.34 -3.64 5.10
N GLU A 118 -6.46 -4.30 4.85
CA GLU A 118 -7.79 -3.69 4.68
C GLU A 118 -8.11 -2.66 5.76
N ALA A 119 -8.03 -3.06 7.02
CA ALA A 119 -8.39 -2.22 8.16
C ALA A 119 -7.57 -0.92 8.21
N VAL A 120 -6.28 -0.99 7.88
CA VAL A 120 -5.38 0.16 7.85
C VAL A 120 -5.70 1.06 6.67
N LEU A 121 -5.83 0.50 5.46
CA LEU A 121 -6.08 1.27 4.24
C LEU A 121 -7.45 1.96 4.25
N VAL A 122 -8.50 1.26 4.69
CA VAL A 122 -9.84 1.84 4.85
C VAL A 122 -9.83 2.98 5.87
N ALA A 123 -9.17 2.78 7.01
CA ALA A 123 -9.04 3.81 8.03
C ALA A 123 -8.23 5.02 7.53
N SER A 124 -7.18 4.79 6.75
CA SER A 124 -6.39 5.86 6.14
C SER A 124 -7.24 6.70 5.19
N VAL A 125 -8.01 6.07 4.29
CA VAL A 125 -8.90 6.80 3.37
C VAL A 125 -9.94 7.63 4.13
N GLN A 126 -10.54 7.07 5.18
CA GLN A 126 -11.51 7.80 6.03
C GLN A 126 -10.89 8.98 6.80
N ALA A 127 -9.61 8.90 7.13
CA ALA A 127 -8.91 9.93 7.91
C ALA A 127 -8.26 11.03 7.06
N ILE A 128 -8.20 10.89 5.73
CA ILE A 128 -7.69 11.95 4.82
C ILE A 128 -8.31 13.33 5.13
N PRO A 129 -9.63 13.50 5.28
CA PRO A 129 -10.21 14.82 5.58
C PRO A 129 -10.01 15.26 7.04
N LEU A 130 -9.48 14.41 7.91
CA LEU A 130 -9.38 14.64 9.36
C LEU A 130 -7.97 15.03 9.82
N ASP A 131 -6.94 14.71 9.02
CA ASP A 131 -5.53 14.91 9.38
C ASP A 131 -4.70 15.35 8.16
N ALA A 132 -4.10 16.53 8.25
CA ALA A 132 -3.36 17.13 7.13
C ALA A 132 -2.08 16.36 6.77
N GLN A 133 -1.40 15.78 7.77
CA GLN A 133 -0.18 15.01 7.54
C GLN A 133 -0.51 13.71 6.79
N LEU A 134 -1.61 13.05 7.16
CA LEU A 134 -2.09 11.87 6.46
C LEU A 134 -2.52 12.21 5.02
N ALA A 135 -3.20 13.34 4.82
CA ALA A 135 -3.61 13.80 3.49
C ALA A 135 -2.42 14.10 2.57
N GLU A 136 -1.37 14.76 3.08
CA GLU A 136 -0.14 15.03 2.36
C GLU A 136 0.58 13.73 1.97
N MET A 137 0.78 12.83 2.93
CA MET A 137 1.40 11.53 2.65
C MET A 137 0.60 10.70 1.63
N TRP A 138 -0.73 10.69 1.71
CA TRP A 138 -1.57 9.97 0.74
C TRP A 138 -1.40 10.54 -0.67
N ARG A 139 -1.29 11.86 -0.79
CA ARG A 139 -1.03 12.55 -2.06
C ARG A 139 0.33 12.16 -2.62
N ASP A 140 1.39 12.24 -1.81
CA ASP A 140 2.75 11.90 -2.23
C ASP A 140 2.84 10.45 -2.74
N TRP A 141 2.17 9.51 -2.08
CA TRP A 141 2.17 8.10 -2.48
C TRP A 141 1.37 7.85 -3.74
N SER A 142 0.20 8.51 -3.87
CA SER A 142 -0.61 8.45 -5.07
C SER A 142 0.14 9.03 -6.27
N GLU A 143 0.85 10.15 -6.09
CA GLU A 143 1.67 10.79 -7.11
C GLU A 143 2.85 9.89 -7.54
N ARG A 144 3.57 9.27 -6.60
CA ARG A 144 4.66 8.35 -6.93
C ARG A 144 4.19 7.16 -7.76
N LEU A 145 3.07 6.56 -7.38
CA LEU A 145 2.51 5.43 -8.12
C LEU A 145 1.98 5.86 -9.50
N ALA A 146 1.32 7.03 -9.57
CA ALA A 146 0.87 7.60 -10.82
C ALA A 146 2.04 7.89 -11.77
N ASN A 147 3.18 8.36 -11.27
CA ASN A 147 4.37 8.60 -12.09
C ASN A 147 4.92 7.31 -12.71
N VAL A 148 5.04 6.22 -11.93
CA VAL A 148 5.48 4.90 -12.46
C VAL A 148 4.57 4.42 -13.58
N LEU A 149 3.25 4.52 -13.38
CA LEU A 149 2.27 4.10 -14.39
C LEU A 149 2.25 5.04 -15.61
N THR A 150 2.46 6.34 -15.40
CA THR A 150 2.56 7.34 -16.47
C THR A 150 3.76 7.04 -17.36
N GLU A 151 4.93 6.79 -16.77
CA GLU A 151 6.13 6.38 -17.51
C GLU A 151 5.89 5.09 -18.30
N GLN A 152 5.16 4.13 -17.73
CA GLN A 152 4.79 2.91 -18.45
C GLN A 152 3.89 3.20 -19.66
N VAL A 153 2.83 4.00 -19.50
CA VAL A 153 1.90 4.34 -20.59
C VAL A 153 2.62 5.14 -21.68
N LEU A 154 3.49 6.09 -21.31
CA LEU A 154 4.28 6.87 -22.27
C LEU A 154 5.25 6.00 -23.08
N ARG A 155 5.90 5.01 -22.44
CA ARG A 155 6.74 4.03 -23.17
C ARG A 155 5.92 3.23 -24.17
N ASP A 156 4.78 2.69 -23.73
CA ASP A 156 3.91 1.93 -24.63
C ASP A 156 3.33 2.82 -25.74
N GLN A 157 3.15 4.12 -25.51
CA GLN A 157 2.72 5.08 -26.54
C GLN A 157 3.82 5.29 -27.59
N GLN A 158 5.08 5.44 -27.16
CA GLN A 158 6.24 5.55 -28.07
C GLN A 158 6.42 4.31 -28.94
N ASP A 159 6.11 3.12 -28.39
CA ASP A 159 6.16 1.85 -29.09
C ASP A 159 4.91 1.60 -29.98
N GLY A 160 3.95 2.53 -30.00
CA GLY A 160 2.71 2.42 -30.78
C GLY A 160 1.69 1.43 -30.21
N LEU A 161 1.91 0.94 -28.98
CA LEU A 161 1.04 0.00 -28.27
C LEU A 161 -0.09 0.70 -27.49
N ALA A 162 0.15 1.91 -27.00
CA ALA A 162 -0.83 2.70 -26.26
C ALA A 162 -1.38 3.87 -27.07
N ARG A 163 -2.64 4.22 -26.83
CA ARG A 163 -3.35 5.36 -27.41
C ARG A 163 -4.18 6.03 -26.30
N PRO A 164 -3.54 6.86 -25.45
CA PRO A 164 -4.22 7.52 -24.35
C PRO A 164 -5.38 8.40 -24.83
N ALA A 165 -6.45 8.45 -24.07
CA ALA A 165 -7.65 9.26 -24.37
C ALA A 165 -7.44 10.77 -24.12
N SER A 166 -6.29 11.17 -23.58
CA SER A 166 -5.91 12.54 -23.26
C SER A 166 -4.45 12.76 -23.64
N ASP A 167 -4.13 13.95 -24.14
CA ASP A 167 -2.74 14.38 -24.36
C ASP A 167 -2.00 14.59 -23.03
N ASP A 168 -2.73 14.92 -21.95
CA ASP A 168 -2.22 14.92 -20.59
C ASP A 168 -2.30 13.51 -19.99
N VAL A 169 -1.31 12.68 -20.31
CA VAL A 169 -1.21 11.29 -19.86
C VAL A 169 -1.06 11.21 -18.34
N SER A 170 -0.34 12.15 -17.73
CA SER A 170 -0.12 12.16 -16.28
C SER A 170 -1.44 12.40 -15.53
N ALA A 171 -2.20 13.42 -15.91
CA ALA A 171 -3.51 13.69 -15.31
C ALA A 171 -4.50 12.54 -15.55
N LEU A 172 -4.47 11.92 -16.73
CA LEU A 172 -5.29 10.74 -17.03
C LEU A 172 -4.97 9.58 -16.08
N VAL A 173 -3.69 9.23 -15.92
CA VAL A 173 -3.24 8.14 -15.05
C VAL A 173 -3.56 8.43 -13.59
N ALA A 174 -3.33 9.66 -13.11
CA ALA A 174 -3.69 10.07 -11.76
C ALA A 174 -5.20 9.91 -11.50
N THR A 175 -6.04 10.34 -12.45
CA THR A 175 -7.51 10.21 -12.35
C THR A 175 -7.95 8.74 -12.32
N LEU A 176 -7.37 7.89 -13.18
CA LEU A 176 -7.65 6.46 -13.20
C LEU A 176 -7.21 5.77 -11.89
N LEU A 177 -6.10 6.22 -11.30
CA LEU A 177 -5.63 5.72 -10.03
C LEU A 177 -6.57 6.13 -8.88
N GLU A 178 -7.00 7.39 -8.82
CA GLU A 178 -7.99 7.86 -7.84
C GLU A 178 -9.31 7.08 -7.94
N MET A 179 -9.82 6.87 -9.16
CA MET A 179 -10.98 6.02 -9.40
C MET A 179 -10.77 4.61 -8.84
N THR A 180 -9.60 4.01 -9.12
CA THR A 180 -9.24 2.66 -8.68
C THR A 180 -9.19 2.55 -7.15
N LEU A 181 -8.54 3.51 -6.48
CA LEU A 181 -8.47 3.57 -5.02
C LEU A 181 -9.86 3.75 -4.39
N HIS A 182 -10.71 4.58 -5.01
CA HIS A 182 -12.07 4.79 -4.52
C HIS A 182 -12.93 3.53 -4.63
N VAL A 183 -12.88 2.81 -5.75
CA VAL A 183 -13.65 1.57 -5.89
C VAL A 183 -13.12 0.45 -5.01
N PHE A 184 -11.81 0.38 -4.73
CA PHE A 184 -11.28 -0.54 -3.71
C PHE A 184 -11.80 -0.21 -2.32
N TYR A 185 -11.76 1.06 -1.95
CA TYR A 185 -12.33 1.52 -0.68
C TYR A 185 -13.81 1.15 -0.56
N ARG A 186 -14.62 1.45 -1.59
CA ARG A 186 -16.05 1.09 -1.65
C ARG A 186 -16.27 -0.41 -1.53
N ASP A 187 -15.53 -1.20 -2.28
CA ASP A 187 -15.63 -2.66 -2.28
C ASP A 187 -15.41 -3.27 -0.89
N ARG A 188 -14.46 -2.72 -0.12
CA ARG A 188 -14.19 -3.15 1.26
C ARG A 188 -15.28 -2.74 2.23
N ILE A 189 -15.69 -1.47 2.23
CA ILE A 189 -16.71 -1.00 3.18
C ILE A 189 -18.10 -1.63 2.93
N ASP A 190 -18.39 -2.02 1.69
CA ASP A 190 -19.64 -2.68 1.31
C ASP A 190 -19.61 -4.19 1.62
N GLY A 191 -18.48 -4.73 2.08
CA GLY A 191 -18.35 -6.14 2.46
C GLY A 191 -18.52 -7.11 1.29
N ASN A 192 -18.07 -6.71 0.09
CA ASN A 192 -18.26 -7.48 -1.13
C ASN A 192 -17.63 -8.87 -1.06
N THR A 193 -18.31 -9.85 -1.66
CA THR A 193 -17.78 -11.21 -1.85
C THR A 193 -16.64 -11.21 -2.86
N SER A 194 -15.83 -12.28 -2.87
CA SER A 194 -14.75 -12.43 -3.85
C SER A 194 -15.24 -12.31 -5.30
N GLU A 195 -16.43 -12.84 -5.61
CA GLU A 195 -17.04 -12.73 -6.94
C GLU A 195 -17.37 -11.27 -7.31
N GLN A 196 -17.89 -10.49 -6.35
CA GLN A 196 -18.18 -9.08 -6.55
C GLN A 196 -16.89 -8.27 -6.74
N THR A 197 -15.85 -8.54 -5.95
CA THR A 197 -14.53 -7.93 -6.12
C THR A 197 -13.94 -8.23 -7.49
N GLU A 198 -13.98 -9.50 -7.94
CA GLU A 198 -13.50 -9.86 -9.28
C GLU A 198 -14.27 -9.15 -10.39
N ARG A 199 -15.59 -8.97 -10.22
CA ARG A 199 -16.40 -8.21 -11.16
C ARG A 199 -15.97 -6.74 -11.21
N MET A 200 -15.74 -6.10 -10.06
CA MET A 200 -15.24 -4.73 -9.97
C MET A 200 -13.89 -4.59 -10.66
N LEU A 201 -12.95 -5.50 -10.40
CA LEU A 201 -11.62 -5.51 -11.03
C LEU A 201 -11.69 -5.59 -12.55
N ARG A 202 -12.58 -6.43 -13.10
CA ARG A 202 -12.80 -6.51 -14.55
C ARG A 202 -13.28 -5.18 -15.14
N GLN A 203 -14.11 -4.42 -14.42
CA GLN A 203 -14.57 -3.10 -14.86
C GLN A 203 -13.43 -2.08 -14.84
N VAL A 204 -12.69 -2.00 -13.72
CA VAL A 204 -11.53 -1.12 -13.60
C VAL A 204 -10.54 -1.39 -14.72
N ARG A 205 -10.18 -2.66 -14.94
CA ARG A 205 -9.25 -3.07 -16.01
C ARG A 205 -9.74 -2.64 -17.39
N SER A 206 -11.03 -2.82 -17.67
CA SER A 206 -11.62 -2.44 -18.95
C SER A 206 -11.57 -0.92 -19.18
N ILE A 207 -11.79 -0.13 -18.13
CA ILE A 207 -11.67 1.34 -18.18
C ILE A 207 -10.21 1.74 -18.43
N TRP A 208 -9.25 1.15 -17.72
CA TRP A 208 -7.82 1.39 -17.95
C TRP A 208 -7.38 1.04 -19.36
N LEU A 209 -7.78 -0.13 -19.88
CA LEU A 209 -7.45 -0.57 -21.24
C LEU A 209 -7.99 0.38 -22.30
N ALA A 210 -9.26 0.79 -22.16
CA ALA A 210 -9.88 1.71 -23.08
C ALA A 210 -9.24 3.10 -23.02
N ALA A 211 -8.99 3.61 -21.80
CA ALA A 211 -8.53 4.97 -21.60
C ALA A 211 -7.04 5.17 -21.89
N ALA A 212 -6.17 4.23 -21.51
CA ALA A 212 -4.72 4.38 -21.67
C ALA A 212 -4.17 3.68 -22.93
N TRP A 213 -4.71 2.51 -23.30
CA TRP A 213 -4.23 1.74 -24.45
C TRP A 213 -5.16 1.80 -25.69
N GLY A 214 -6.33 2.44 -25.59
CA GLY A 214 -7.30 2.48 -26.69
C GLY A 214 -7.92 1.10 -27.01
N GLN A 215 -7.83 0.14 -26.09
CA GLN A 215 -8.28 -1.24 -26.27
C GLN A 215 -9.69 -1.45 -25.72
N ALA A 216 -10.67 -0.68 -26.20
CA ALA A 216 -12.07 -0.96 -25.89
C ALA A 216 -12.48 -2.31 -26.50
N ARG A 217 -13.30 -3.10 -25.78
CA ARG A 217 -13.98 -4.25 -26.40
C ARG A 217 -14.77 -3.72 -27.60
N ASN A 218 -14.37 -4.11 -28.81
CA ASN A 218 -15.20 -3.94 -29.99
C ASN A 218 -16.51 -4.70 -29.74
N VAL A 219 -17.56 -3.97 -29.39
CA VAL A 219 -18.93 -4.48 -29.41
C VAL A 219 -19.39 -4.31 -30.85
N TYR A 220 -19.20 -5.36 -31.66
CA TYR A 220 -19.91 -5.55 -32.92
C TYR A 220 -21.08 -6.52 -32.68
#